data_AF-A0A535KWX2-F1
#
_entry.id   AF-A0A535KWX2-F1
#
_cell.length_a   1.000
_cell.length_b   1.000
_cell.length_c   1.000
_cell.angle_alpha   90.00
_cell.angle_beta   90.00
_cell.angle_gamma   90.00
#
_symmetry.space_group_name_H-M   'P 1'
#
loop_
_entity.id
_entity.type
_entity.pdbx_description
1 polymer ?
#
loop_
_entity_poly.entity_id
_entity_poly.type
_entity_poly.pdbx_seq_one_letter_code
_entity_poly.pdbx_strand_id
1 'polypeptide(L)' 'MSTNEFLRPISVDSAPRGSRCEWCGNPAEQQLTAIGGISHNEGGLFCRPCGEQFSLAVIANAARHVASVDSNMHPL' A
#
# COMPACT_ATOMS: atom_id res chain seq x y z
N MET A 1 6.30 -19.90 6.67
CA MET A 1 5.72 -18.66 6.12
C MET A 1 6.84 -17.86 5.49
N SER A 2 6.90 -17.75 4.17
CA SER A 2 7.90 -16.93 3.48
C SER A 2 7.53 -15.46 3.64
N THR A 3 8.05 -14.84 4.69
CA THR A 3 8.05 -13.40 4.84
C THR A 3 8.85 -12.82 3.68
N ASN A 4 8.16 -12.12 2.77
CA ASN A 4 8.81 -11.38 1.69
C ASN A 4 9.90 -10.49 2.30
N GLU A 5 11.10 -10.54 1.72
CA GLU A 5 12.39 -10.14 2.30
C GLU A 5 12.48 -8.63 2.63
N PHE A 6 11.46 -7.86 2.24
CA PHE A 6 11.40 -6.41 2.42
C PHE A 6 10.39 -5.92 3.44
N LEU A 7 9.44 -6.74 3.92
CA LEU A 7 8.35 -6.31 4.82
C LEU A 7 7.60 -5.03 4.37
N ARG A 8 7.72 -4.62 3.09
CA ARG A 8 7.09 -3.39 2.60
C ARG A 8 5.70 -3.74 2.11
N PRO A 9 4.64 -3.13 2.65
CA PRO A 9 3.28 -3.42 2.21
C PRO A 9 2.95 -2.79 0.84
N ILE A 10 3.90 -2.09 0.21
CA ILE A 10 3.71 -1.26 -0.97
C ILE A 10 4.91 -1.39 -1.92
N SER A 11 4.61 -1.55 -3.21
CA SER A 11 5.52 -1.37 -4.35
C SER A 11 5.54 0.10 -4.75
N VAL A 12 6.73 0.62 -5.05
CA VAL A 12 6.94 2.01 -5.47
C VAL A 12 7.68 2.02 -6.80
N ASP A 13 7.12 2.65 -7.81
CA ASP A 13 7.74 2.92 -9.11
C ASP A 13 7.56 4.40 -9.49
N SER A 14 8.22 4.85 -10.55
CA SER A 14 8.07 6.20 -11.11
C SER A 14 6.80 6.30 -11.93
N ALA A 15 6.07 7.41 -11.78
CA ALA A 15 4.91 7.67 -12.64
C ALA A 15 5.36 7.89 -14.11
N PRO A 16 4.57 7.46 -15.11
CA PRO A 16 4.82 7.82 -16.50
C PRO A 16 4.87 9.34 -16.70
N ARG A 17 5.73 9.80 -17.61
CA ARG A 17 5.87 11.23 -17.89
C ARG A 17 4.55 11.83 -18.36
N GLY A 18 4.18 12.97 -17.77
CA GLY A 18 2.94 13.69 -18.09
C GLY A 18 1.69 13.16 -17.37
N SER A 19 1.82 12.11 -16.56
CA SER A 19 0.71 11.60 -15.75
C SER A 19 0.29 12.59 -14.67
N ARG A 20 -0.98 12.48 -14.28
CA ARG A 20 -1.58 13.25 -13.18
C ARG A 20 -1.92 12.33 -12.01
N CYS A 21 -1.80 12.87 -10.81
CA CYS A 21 -2.24 12.27 -9.58
C CYS A 21 -3.73 12.00 -9.66
N GLU A 22 -4.13 10.76 -9.40
CA GLU A 22 -5.53 10.34 -9.47
C GLU A 22 -6.40 10.96 -8.38
N TRP A 23 -5.80 11.44 -7.28
CA TRP A 23 -6.53 12.04 -6.16
C TRP A 23 -6.68 13.56 -6.24
N CYS A 24 -5.67 14.28 -6.74
CA CYS A 24 -5.67 15.74 -6.71
C CYS A 24 -5.40 16.41 -8.07
N GLY A 25 -5.12 15.65 -9.13
CA GLY A 25 -4.91 16.16 -10.48
C GLY A 25 -3.57 16.86 -10.73
N ASN A 26 -2.75 17.09 -9.71
CA ASN A 26 -1.36 17.58 -9.83
C ASN A 26 -0.48 16.57 -10.57
N PRO A 27 0.72 16.95 -11.07
CA PRO A 27 1.62 16.00 -11.70
C PRO A 27 1.92 14.80 -10.80
N ALA A 28 1.80 13.59 -11.34
CA ALA A 28 2.20 12.38 -10.64
C ALA A 28 3.71 12.22 -10.66
N GLU A 29 4.27 11.76 -9.55
CA GLU A 29 5.69 11.42 -9.41
C GLU A 29 5.87 9.91 -9.25
N GLN A 30 4.87 9.24 -8.67
CA GLN A 30 4.99 7.86 -8.20
C GLN A 30 3.82 7.01 -8.70
N GLN A 31 4.09 5.76 -8.99
CA GLN A 31 3.10 4.70 -9.12
C GLN A 31 3.21 3.80 -7.89
N LEU A 32 2.11 3.62 -7.16
CA LEU A 32 2.09 2.82 -5.94
C LEU A 32 1.15 1.63 -6.11
N THR A 33 1.52 0.48 -5.55
CA THR A 33 0.65 -0.71 -5.50
C THR A 33 0.81 -1.40 -4.16
N ALA A 34 -0.30 -1.64 -3.46
CA ALA A 34 -0.31 -2.41 -2.23
C ALA A 34 -0.03 -3.90 -2.53
N ILE A 35 0.98 -4.48 -1.86
CA ILE A 35 1.41 -5.88 -2.02
C ILE A 35 0.99 -6.75 -0.83
N GLY A 36 0.21 -6.22 0.12
CA GLY A 36 -0.26 -7.01 1.25
C GLY A 36 -1.49 -6.43 1.95
N GLY A 37 -2.09 -7.25 2.82
CA GLY A 37 -3.34 -6.90 3.52
C GLY A 37 -4.58 -6.98 2.61
N ILE A 38 -5.70 -6.44 3.08
CA ILE A 38 -6.97 -6.43 2.30
C ILE A 38 -6.86 -5.59 1.02
N SER A 39 -6.02 -4.57 1.04
CA SER A 39 -5.81 -3.67 -0.10
C SER A 39 -4.90 -4.27 -1.18
N HIS A 40 -4.57 -5.56 -1.14
CA HIS A 40 -3.68 -6.19 -2.11
C HIS A 40 -4.15 -5.92 -3.55
N ASN A 41 -3.24 -5.44 -4.39
CA ASN A 41 -3.45 -4.95 -5.76
C ASN A 41 -4.18 -3.61 -5.92
N GLU A 42 -4.61 -2.95 -4.84
CA GLU A 42 -5.01 -1.54 -4.92
C GLU A 42 -3.78 -0.68 -5.25
N GLY A 43 -3.94 0.30 -6.11
CA GLY A 43 -2.84 1.13 -6.56
C GLY A 43 -3.29 2.27 -7.45
N GLY A 44 -2.32 3.06 -7.90
CA GLY A 44 -2.57 4.21 -8.77
C GLY A 44 -1.35 5.11 -8.94
N LEU A 45 -1.57 6.22 -9.65
CA LEU A 45 -0.60 7.28 -9.88
C LEU A 45 -0.81 8.43 -8.90
N PHE A 46 0.26 8.83 -8.22
CA PHE A 46 0.21 9.80 -7.13
C PHE A 46 1.29 10.87 -7.26
N CYS A 47 0.96 12.09 -6.87
CA CYS A 47 1.97 13.05 -6.43
C CYS A 47 2.49 12.62 -5.05
N ARG A 48 3.64 13.16 -4.63
CA ARG A 48 4.28 12.74 -3.37
C ARG A 48 3.36 12.80 -2.13
N PRO A 49 2.62 13.91 -1.86
CA PRO A 49 1.75 13.97 -0.68
C PRO A 49 0.58 12.97 -0.72
N CYS A 50 -0.04 12.76 -1.88
CA CYS A 50 -1.11 11.78 -2.01
C CYS A 50 -0.58 10.34 -1.90
N GLY A 51 0.63 10.09 -2.40
CA GLY A 51 1.30 8.80 -2.29
C GLY A 51 1.64 8.43 -0.85
N GLU A 52 2.07 9.41 -0.04
CA GLU A 52 2.27 9.23 1.40
C GLU A 52 0.97 8.87 2.12
N GLN A 53 -0.14 9.55 1.78
CA GLN A 53 -1.46 9.24 2.36
C GLN A 53 -1.96 7.85 1.97
N PHE A 54 -1.83 7.48 0.70
CA PHE A 54 -2.10 6.11 0.24
C PHE A 54 -1.27 5.11 1.05
N SER A 55 0.01 5.41 1.26
CA SER A 55 0.91 4.51 1.95
C SER A 55 0.53 4.29 3.42
N LEU A 56 0.17 5.36 4.12
CA LEU A 56 -0.33 5.29 5.48
C LEU A 56 -1.62 4.48 5.57
N ALA A 57 -2.54 4.63 4.61
CA ALA A 57 -3.79 3.88 4.59
C ALA A 57 -3.54 2.36 4.44
N VAL A 58 -2.64 1.96 3.53
CA VAL A 58 -2.26 0.56 3.32
C VAL A 58 -1.58 -0.02 4.57
N ILE A 59 -0.64 0.71 5.18
CA ILE A 59 0.05 0.28 6.41
C ILE A 59 -0.95 0.11 7.57
N ALA A 60 -1.83 1.09 7.78
CA ALA A 60 -2.85 1.03 8.84
C ALA A 60 -3.82 -0.15 8.61
N ASN A 61 -4.14 -0.46 7.36
CA ASN A 61 -4.97 -1.61 7.03
C ASN A 61 -4.25 -2.93 7.29
N ALA A 62 -2.98 -3.07 6.87
CA ALA A 62 -2.18 -4.25 7.14
C ALA A 62 -2.04 -4.53 8.65
N ALA A 63 -1.79 -3.50 9.47
CA ALA A 63 -1.66 -3.64 10.92
C ALA A 63 -2.93 -4.19 11.60
N ARG A 64 -4.12 -3.75 11.16
CA ARG A 64 -5.40 -4.27 11.67
C ARG A 64 -5.62 -5.75 11.37
N HIS A 65 -5.05 -6.26 10.28
CA HIS A 65 -5.19 -7.65 9.87
C HIS A 65 -4.23 -8.58 10.62
N VAL A 66 -3.03 -8.11 10.95
CA VAL A 66 -2.12 -8.88 11.80
C VAL A 66 -2.72 -9.06 13.20
N ALA A 67 -3.37 -8.01 13.75
CA ALA A 67 -4.02 -8.08 15.05
C ALA A 67 -5.26 -9.01 15.07
N SER A 68 -5.97 -9.18 13.95
CA SER A 68 -7.15 -10.06 13.89
C SER A 68 -6.81 -11.54 13.68
N VAL A 69 -5.67 -11.86 13.07
CA VAL A 69 -5.22 -13.25 12.89
C VAL A 69 -4.74 -13.86 14.22
N ASP A 70 -4.18 -13.06 15.13
CA ASP A 70 -3.68 -13.54 16.43
C ASP A 70 -4.81 -14.00 17.38
N SER A 71 -6.05 -13.53 17.18
CA SER A 71 -7.19 -13.89 18.04
C SER A 71 -7.87 -15.22 17.69
N ASN A 72 -7.45 -15.91 16.61
CA ASN A 72 -8.12 -17.11 16.10
C ASN A 72 -7.33 -18.43 16.26
N MET A 73 -6.19 -18.42 16.95
CA MET A 73 -5.54 -19.68 17.38
C MET A 73 -6.10 -20.12 18.74
N HIS A 74 -7.23 -20.84 18.72
CA HIS A 74 -7.59 -21.72 19.84
C HIS A 74 -6.68 -22.95 19.80
N PRO A 75 -5.92 -23.26 20.87
CA PRO A 75 -5.25 -24.55 20.99
C PRO A 75 -6.29 -25.63 21.31
N LEU A 76 -6.21 -26.74 20.58
CA LEU A 76 -6.87 -28.02 20.89
C LEU A 76 -6.23 -28.68 22.12
#